data_AF-A0A2N6VMH0-F1
#
_entry.id   AF-A0A2N6VMH0-F1
#
_cell.length_a   1.000
_cell.length_b   1.000
_cell.length_c   1.000
_cell.angle_alpha   90.00
_cell.angle_beta   90.00
_cell.angle_gamma   90.00
#
_symmetry.space_group_name_H-M   'P 1'
#
loop_
_entity.id
_entity.type
_entity.pdbx_description
1 polymer ?
#
loop_
_entity_poly.entity_id
_entity_poly.type
_entity_poly.pdbx_seq_one_letter_code
_entity_poly.pdbx_strand_id
1 'polypeptide(L)'
;MAKCAVCLFDVPYDTYTWALENTGSAPVVDNNASYFLGREVRIEATLDLDADVVDNMYVEPNADAALNEIVASGGLPQSARLGAELCPICHNPLAPGWRFANVTVIAMCGARASGKSLYIATAIKELKRELLNNGTSLQMYTDTTDENYQTYYERPLFEQMGLMGATVRADTGQAYQLDPLVFSVGGNHQNGRQLLVLRDVAGEELENPPENDGHLDFMKRADVILFMFDPLSVDAISRRLNDLVPTQARSSGSPVQVLDNLQRRIGATQPTPRVGIALSKFDVMQTLADIDDQDWSRVMANRGSAMMRERLTSDDAETDQLLLHQEVKSLLLRMGADEIVNKIENPHTGQQIPHRFFAISALGYAPVGEQVSSLGIAPFRVLDPLQWAMGAR
;
A
#
# COMPACT_ATOMS: atom_id res chain seq x y z
N MET A 1 -13.05 -7.14 -13.09
CA MET A 1 -12.17 -8.27 -12.74
C MET A 1 -11.47 -7.96 -11.43
N ALA A 2 -11.32 -8.98 -10.58
CA ALA A 2 -10.53 -8.88 -9.36
C ALA A 2 -9.04 -8.95 -9.72
N LYS A 3 -8.22 -8.03 -9.18
CA LYS A 3 -6.75 -8.13 -9.30
C LYS A 3 -6.22 -9.10 -8.25
N CYS A 4 -5.23 -9.92 -8.60
CA CYS A 4 -4.50 -10.74 -7.61
C CYS A 4 -3.84 -9.82 -6.56
N ALA A 5 -3.78 -10.20 -5.28
CA ALA A 5 -3.18 -9.38 -4.22
C ALA A 5 -1.65 -9.20 -4.35
N VAL A 6 -0.95 -10.12 -5.01
CA VAL A 6 0.51 -10.15 -5.09
C VAL A 6 1.00 -9.60 -6.43
N CYS A 7 0.61 -10.23 -7.53
CA CYS A 7 1.11 -9.85 -8.86
C CYS A 7 0.30 -8.70 -9.48
N LEU A 8 -0.90 -8.40 -8.98
CA LEU A 8 -1.82 -7.36 -9.46
C LEU A 8 -2.26 -7.46 -10.93
N PHE A 9 -2.05 -8.62 -11.56
CA PHE A 9 -2.77 -8.95 -12.79
C PHE A 9 -4.23 -9.23 -12.48
N ASP A 10 -5.10 -8.97 -13.45
CA ASP A 10 -6.49 -9.41 -13.39
C ASP A 10 -6.53 -10.93 -13.33
N VAL A 11 -7.27 -11.47 -12.36
CA VAL A 11 -7.50 -12.91 -12.24
C VAL A 11 -8.47 -13.30 -13.36
N PRO A 12 -8.05 -14.16 -14.30
CA PRO A 12 -8.85 -14.51 -15.46
C PRO A 12 -10.07 -15.34 -15.04
N TYR A 13 -11.27 -15.03 -15.56
CA TYR A 13 -12.50 -15.77 -15.21
C TYR A 13 -12.62 -17.14 -15.89
N ASP A 14 -11.83 -17.38 -16.93
CA ASP A 14 -11.88 -18.57 -17.76
C ASP A 14 -10.84 -19.63 -17.39
N THR A 15 -9.91 -19.31 -16.50
CA THR A 15 -8.82 -20.21 -16.09
C THR A 15 -8.76 -20.30 -14.57
N TYR A 16 -8.63 -21.53 -14.08
CA TYR A 16 -8.52 -21.82 -12.65
C TYR A 16 -7.33 -22.76 -12.40
N THR A 17 -6.59 -22.46 -11.33
CA THR A 17 -5.43 -23.25 -10.91
C THR A 17 -5.63 -23.62 -9.45
N TRP A 18 -5.49 -24.89 -9.09
CA TRP A 18 -5.48 -25.35 -7.70
C TRP A 18 -4.13 -25.94 -7.33
N ALA A 19 -3.69 -25.71 -6.10
CA ALA A 19 -2.63 -26.51 -5.52
C ALA A 19 -3.12 -27.94 -5.34
N LEU A 20 -2.24 -28.92 -5.60
CA LEU A 20 -2.45 -30.30 -5.20
C LEU A 20 -1.55 -30.64 -4.02
N GLU A 21 -2.10 -31.36 -3.06
CA GLU A 21 -1.38 -31.83 -1.87
C GLU A 21 -1.43 -33.36 -1.80
N ASN A 22 -0.45 -33.98 -1.12
CA ASN A 22 -0.35 -35.42 -0.93
C ASN A 22 -0.31 -36.21 -2.25
N THR A 23 0.32 -35.64 -3.26
CA THR A 23 0.49 -36.22 -4.61
C THR A 23 1.53 -37.34 -4.65
N GLY A 24 2.29 -37.51 -3.57
CA GLY A 24 3.45 -38.41 -3.51
C GLY A 24 4.70 -37.89 -4.21
N SER A 25 4.61 -36.71 -4.84
CA SER A 25 5.75 -36.01 -5.45
C SER A 25 6.47 -35.16 -4.42
N ALA A 26 7.80 -35.04 -4.55
CA ALA A 26 8.56 -34.09 -3.75
C ALA A 26 8.26 -32.66 -4.22
N PRO A 27 8.03 -31.68 -3.31
CA PRO A 27 7.81 -30.29 -3.69
C PRO A 27 8.96 -29.72 -4.53
N VAL A 28 8.63 -29.22 -5.72
CA VAL A 28 9.55 -28.57 -6.65
C VAL A 28 9.45 -27.06 -6.51
N VAL A 29 10.53 -26.35 -6.91
CA VAL A 29 10.52 -24.89 -6.90
C VAL A 29 9.55 -24.37 -7.95
N ASP A 30 8.61 -23.56 -7.51
CA ASP A 30 7.70 -22.83 -8.36
C ASP A 30 8.36 -21.51 -8.77
N ASN A 31 8.87 -21.45 -10.01
CA ASN A 31 9.58 -20.27 -10.51
C ASN A 31 8.67 -19.04 -10.60
N ASN A 32 7.39 -19.21 -10.92
CA ASN A 32 6.44 -18.10 -11.04
C ASN A 32 6.14 -17.51 -9.65
N ALA A 33 5.75 -18.36 -8.70
CA ALA A 33 5.53 -17.93 -7.33
C ALA A 33 6.78 -17.31 -6.74
N SER A 34 7.94 -17.94 -6.93
CA SER A 34 9.20 -17.44 -6.37
C SER A 34 9.59 -16.07 -6.93
N TYR A 35 9.34 -15.83 -8.22
CA TYR A 35 9.60 -14.55 -8.87
C TYR A 35 8.73 -13.43 -8.27
N PHE A 36 7.41 -13.63 -8.16
CA PHE A 36 6.50 -12.58 -7.70
C PHE A 36 6.51 -12.38 -6.18
N LEU A 37 6.81 -13.43 -5.42
CA LEU A 37 6.89 -13.35 -3.96
C LEU A 37 8.28 -12.94 -3.49
N GLY A 38 9.34 -13.05 -4.30
CA GLY A 38 10.70 -12.67 -3.90
C GLY A 38 11.33 -13.62 -2.88
N ARG A 39 10.76 -14.81 -2.69
CA ARG A 39 11.27 -15.90 -1.82
C ARG A 39 11.07 -17.23 -2.53
N GLU A 40 11.90 -18.23 -2.25
CA GLU A 40 11.70 -19.57 -2.81
C GLU A 40 10.35 -20.13 -2.34
N VAL A 41 9.48 -20.46 -3.29
CA VAL A 41 8.21 -21.14 -3.07
C VAL A 41 8.28 -22.50 -3.70
N ARG A 42 7.80 -23.51 -2.97
CA ARG A 42 7.77 -24.90 -3.43
C ARG A 42 6.34 -25.42 -3.43
N ILE A 43 5.98 -26.15 -4.46
CA ILE A 43 4.67 -26.76 -4.65
C ILE A 43 4.84 -28.21 -5.08
N GLU A 44 3.93 -29.10 -4.66
CA GLU A 44 3.94 -30.50 -5.09
C GLU A 44 3.51 -30.63 -6.55
N ALA A 45 2.31 -30.14 -6.87
CA ALA A 45 1.78 -30.04 -8.22
C ALA A 45 0.62 -29.03 -8.28
N THR A 46 0.22 -28.67 -9.50
CA THR A 46 -0.98 -27.86 -9.76
C THR A 46 -1.99 -28.66 -10.57
N LEU A 47 -3.26 -28.30 -10.44
CA LEU A 47 -4.34 -28.70 -11.33
C LEU A 47 -4.88 -27.45 -12.02
N ASP A 48 -4.67 -27.35 -13.32
CA ASP A 48 -5.18 -26.25 -14.15
C ASP A 48 -6.43 -26.73 -14.90
N LEU A 49 -7.53 -25.99 -14.76
CA LEU A 49 -8.79 -26.25 -15.46
C LEU A 49 -9.30 -24.97 -16.11
N ASP A 50 -9.84 -25.13 -17.31
CA ASP A 50 -10.62 -24.09 -17.96
C ASP A 50 -12.03 -24.03 -17.33
N ALA A 51 -12.60 -22.83 -17.28
CA ALA A 51 -13.96 -22.62 -16.83
C ALA A 51 -14.98 -23.25 -17.78
N ASP A 52 -16.05 -23.79 -17.21
CA ASP A 52 -17.18 -24.25 -17.99
C ASP A 52 -17.95 -23.05 -18.56
N VAL A 53 -18.50 -23.17 -19.76
CA VAL A 53 -19.35 -22.14 -20.37
C VAL A 53 -20.79 -22.63 -20.39
N VAL A 54 -21.64 -21.99 -19.57
CA VAL A 54 -23.08 -22.29 -19.47
C VAL A 54 -23.85 -21.00 -19.73
N ASP A 55 -24.77 -21.02 -20.70
CA ASP A 55 -25.59 -19.85 -21.08
C ASP A 55 -24.77 -18.56 -21.34
N ASN A 56 -23.63 -18.68 -22.02
CA ASN A 56 -22.65 -17.61 -22.27
C ASN A 56 -22.05 -16.98 -21.00
N MET A 57 -22.11 -17.67 -19.87
CA MET A 57 -21.44 -17.28 -18.63
C MET A 57 -20.36 -18.30 -18.27
N TYR A 58 -19.22 -17.81 -17.80
CA TYR A 58 -18.17 -18.65 -17.21
C TYR A 58 -18.61 -19.13 -15.83
N VAL A 59 -18.50 -20.43 -15.61
CA VAL A 59 -18.81 -21.10 -14.34
C VAL A 59 -17.53 -21.79 -13.85
N GLU A 60 -17.30 -21.70 -12.54
CA GLU A 60 -16.18 -22.38 -11.90
C GLU A 60 -16.27 -23.89 -12.16
N PRO A 61 -15.20 -24.51 -12.67
CA PRO A 61 -15.21 -25.92 -13.01
C PRO A 61 -15.18 -26.77 -11.74
N ASN A 62 -15.74 -27.98 -11.81
CA ASN A 62 -15.76 -28.89 -10.67
C ASN A 62 -14.40 -29.56 -10.47
N ALA A 63 -13.50 -28.89 -9.74
CA ALA A 63 -12.15 -29.36 -9.49
C ALA A 63 -12.10 -30.71 -8.76
N ASP A 64 -13.03 -30.98 -7.83
CA ASP A 64 -13.11 -32.26 -7.13
C ASP A 64 -13.43 -33.40 -8.11
N ALA A 65 -14.37 -33.18 -9.04
CA ALA A 65 -14.70 -34.16 -10.06
C ALA A 65 -13.51 -34.44 -10.99
N ALA A 66 -12.82 -33.38 -11.44
CA ALA A 66 -11.62 -33.51 -12.27
C ALA A 66 -10.51 -34.28 -11.55
N LEU A 67 -10.23 -33.95 -10.29
CA LEU A 67 -9.24 -34.67 -9.48
C LEU A 67 -9.62 -36.15 -9.31
N ASN A 68 -10.89 -36.44 -9.02
CA ASN A 68 -11.38 -37.82 -8.88
C ASN A 68 -11.20 -38.64 -10.16
N GLU A 69 -11.40 -38.03 -11.33
CA GLU A 69 -11.16 -38.70 -12.62
C GLU A 69 -9.67 -39.00 -12.86
N ILE A 70 -8.79 -38.06 -12.50
CA ILE A 70 -7.32 -38.24 -12.58
C ILE A 70 -6.87 -39.35 -11.63
N VAL A 71 -7.39 -39.40 -10.41
CA VAL A 71 -7.09 -40.47 -9.44
C VAL A 71 -7.64 -41.82 -9.93
N ALA A 72 -8.87 -41.85 -10.44
CA ALA A 72 -9.51 -43.08 -10.94
C ALA A 72 -8.78 -43.68 -12.17
N SER A 73 -8.22 -42.82 -13.02
CA SER A 73 -7.40 -43.23 -14.18
C SER A 73 -5.95 -43.60 -13.80
N GLY A 74 -5.57 -43.47 -12.53
CA GLY A 74 -4.24 -43.81 -12.02
C GLY A 74 -3.17 -42.75 -12.26
N GLY A 75 -3.56 -41.52 -12.63
CA GLY A 75 -2.63 -40.39 -12.83
C GLY A 75 -2.08 -39.79 -11.53
N LEU A 76 -2.81 -39.92 -10.42
CA LEU A 76 -2.41 -39.47 -9.09
C LEU A 76 -2.79 -40.51 -8.01
N PRO A 77 -2.11 -40.54 -6.86
CA PRO A 77 -2.46 -41.46 -5.77
C PRO A 77 -3.80 -41.10 -5.13
N GLN A 78 -4.45 -42.07 -4.48
CA GLN A 78 -5.71 -41.85 -3.74
C GLN A 78 -5.57 -40.87 -2.57
N SER A 79 -4.35 -40.58 -2.11
CA SER A 79 -4.09 -39.57 -1.08
C SER A 79 -4.16 -38.13 -1.59
N ALA A 80 -4.09 -37.94 -2.92
CA ALA A 80 -4.06 -36.61 -3.52
C ALA A 80 -5.36 -35.86 -3.20
N ARG A 81 -5.22 -34.58 -2.83
CA ARG A 81 -6.36 -33.71 -2.53
C ARG A 81 -6.13 -32.30 -3.08
N LEU A 82 -7.23 -31.59 -3.31
CA LEU A 82 -7.18 -30.16 -3.62
C LEU A 82 -6.73 -29.38 -2.40
N GLY A 83 -5.77 -28.48 -2.62
CA GLY A 83 -5.40 -27.41 -1.71
C GLY A 83 -6.13 -26.11 -2.09
N ALA A 84 -5.50 -24.98 -1.79
CA ALA A 84 -6.04 -23.66 -2.12
C ALA A 84 -6.13 -23.43 -3.63
N GLU A 85 -7.14 -22.67 -4.05
CA GLU A 85 -7.13 -22.04 -5.37
C GLU A 85 -5.95 -21.06 -5.44
N LEU A 86 -5.23 -21.04 -6.56
CA LEU A 86 -4.08 -20.20 -6.81
C LEU A 86 -4.37 -19.20 -7.92
N CYS A 87 -3.68 -18.06 -7.90
CA CYS A 87 -3.65 -17.17 -9.04
C CYS A 87 -3.00 -17.88 -10.24
N PRO A 88 -3.65 -17.99 -11.41
CA PRO A 88 -3.07 -18.69 -12.57
C PRO A 88 -1.79 -18.06 -13.14
N ILE A 89 -1.41 -16.86 -12.65
CA ILE A 89 -0.24 -16.12 -13.16
C ILE A 89 0.94 -16.22 -12.20
N CYS A 90 0.72 -15.99 -10.90
CA CYS A 90 1.79 -15.97 -9.89
C CYS A 90 1.70 -17.10 -8.87
N HIS A 91 0.72 -17.98 -8.99
CA HIS A 91 0.45 -19.09 -8.10
C HIS A 91 0.30 -18.72 -6.60
N ASN A 92 0.03 -17.44 -6.30
CA ASN A 92 -0.32 -17.03 -4.95
C ASN A 92 -1.71 -17.56 -4.58
N PRO A 93 -1.89 -18.16 -3.38
CA PRO A 93 -3.20 -18.59 -2.92
C PRO A 93 -4.25 -17.47 -2.95
N LEU A 94 -5.40 -17.75 -3.54
CA LEU A 94 -6.56 -16.85 -3.57
C LEU A 94 -7.45 -17.18 -2.38
N ALA A 95 -7.72 -16.17 -1.56
CA ALA A 95 -8.65 -16.33 -0.44
C ALA A 95 -10.09 -16.55 -0.95
N PRO A 96 -10.96 -17.26 -0.21
CA PRO A 96 -12.31 -17.60 -0.66
C PRO A 96 -13.09 -16.38 -1.15
N GLY A 97 -13.72 -16.47 -2.32
CA GLY A 97 -14.53 -15.38 -2.90
C GLY A 97 -13.74 -14.25 -3.55
N TRP A 98 -12.41 -14.36 -3.71
CA TRP A 98 -11.56 -13.32 -4.30
C TRP A 98 -12.01 -12.90 -5.71
N ARG A 99 -12.36 -13.86 -6.58
CA ARG A 99 -12.73 -13.61 -7.98
C ARG A 99 -13.90 -12.64 -8.16
N PHE A 100 -14.80 -12.61 -7.18
CA PHE A 100 -16.03 -11.82 -7.19
C PHE A 100 -15.90 -10.51 -6.40
N ALA A 101 -14.68 -10.17 -5.95
CA ALA A 101 -14.41 -8.95 -5.22
C ALA A 101 -13.95 -7.81 -6.13
N ASN A 102 -14.25 -6.59 -5.73
CA ASN A 102 -13.61 -5.38 -6.26
C ASN A 102 -12.38 -5.07 -5.42
N VAL A 103 -11.21 -5.24 -6.02
CA VAL A 103 -9.92 -5.10 -5.33
C VAL A 103 -9.29 -3.76 -5.69
N THR A 104 -9.15 -2.87 -4.71
CA THR A 104 -8.37 -1.63 -4.83
C THR A 104 -7.03 -1.81 -4.17
N VAL A 105 -5.94 -1.58 -4.91
CA VAL A 105 -4.58 -1.79 -4.44
C VAL A 105 -3.82 -0.47 -4.30
N ILE A 106 -3.27 -0.25 -3.10
CA ILE A 106 -2.36 0.84 -2.80
C ILE A 106 -0.97 0.27 -2.55
N ALA A 107 -0.04 0.58 -3.45
CA ALA A 107 1.38 0.32 -3.27
C ALA A 107 2.02 1.50 -2.55
N MET A 108 2.61 1.27 -1.39
CA MET A 108 3.27 2.31 -0.59
C MET A 108 4.77 2.28 -0.83
N CYS A 109 5.36 3.45 -1.04
CA CYS A 109 6.78 3.62 -1.27
C CYS A 109 7.30 4.90 -0.63
N GLY A 110 8.62 5.01 -0.47
CA GLY A 110 9.25 6.19 0.11
C GLY A 110 10.55 5.86 0.84
N ALA A 111 11.39 6.88 1.05
CA ALA A 111 12.69 6.75 1.71
C ALA A 111 12.58 6.11 3.11
N ARG A 112 13.72 5.67 3.65
CA ARG A 112 13.77 5.11 5.01
C ARG A 112 13.25 6.13 6.03
N ALA A 113 12.52 5.67 7.05
CA ALA A 113 11.93 6.53 8.09
C ALA A 113 10.93 7.60 7.57
N SER A 114 10.36 7.42 6.37
CA SER A 114 9.27 8.27 5.86
C SER A 114 7.93 8.02 6.55
N GLY A 115 7.83 7.11 7.52
CA GLY A 115 6.61 6.89 8.31
C GLY A 115 5.59 5.93 7.72
N LYS A 116 5.96 5.09 6.73
CA LYS A 116 5.04 4.12 6.09
C LYS A 116 4.35 3.19 7.08
N SER A 117 5.09 2.51 7.95
CA SER A 117 4.50 1.57 8.92
C SER A 117 3.62 2.30 9.96
N LEU A 118 4.04 3.48 10.42
CA LEU A 118 3.21 4.35 11.27
C LEU A 118 1.90 4.76 10.58
N TYR A 119 1.98 5.07 9.29
CA TYR A 119 0.81 5.39 8.48
C TYR A 119 -0.14 4.21 8.36
N ILE A 120 0.35 3.00 8.05
CA ILE A 120 -0.50 1.80 7.95
C ILE A 120 -1.25 1.58 9.28
N ALA A 121 -0.55 1.57 10.40
CA ALA A 121 -1.15 1.35 11.72
C ALA A 121 -2.22 2.39 12.05
N THR A 122 -1.94 3.67 11.80
CA THR A 122 -2.86 4.77 12.14
C THR A 122 -4.01 4.88 11.15
N ALA A 123 -3.76 4.80 9.84
CA ALA A 123 -4.77 4.92 8.81
C ALA A 123 -5.79 3.77 8.87
N ILE A 124 -5.35 2.53 9.14
CA ILE A 124 -6.29 1.40 9.27
C ILE A 124 -7.17 1.53 10.53
N LYS A 125 -6.59 1.95 11.67
CA LYS A 125 -7.36 2.20 12.89
C LYS A 125 -8.38 3.33 12.71
N GLU A 126 -7.96 4.41 12.07
CA GLU A 126 -8.81 5.55 11.74
C GLU A 126 -9.91 5.18 10.72
N LEU A 127 -9.59 4.36 9.71
CA LEU A 127 -10.55 3.88 8.71
C LEU A 127 -11.60 2.99 9.37
N LYS A 128 -11.18 2.07 10.24
CA LYS A 128 -12.09 1.23 11.03
C LYS A 128 -13.04 2.08 11.86
N ARG A 129 -12.54 3.14 12.51
CA ARG A 129 -13.35 4.08 13.29
C ARG A 129 -14.35 4.85 12.42
N GLU A 130 -13.91 5.38 11.27
CA GLU A 130 -14.77 6.11 10.34
C GLU A 130 -15.88 5.21 9.77
N LEU A 131 -15.55 3.98 9.36
CA LEU A 131 -16.53 3.02 8.85
C LEU A 131 -17.57 2.63 9.91
N LEU A 132 -17.14 2.40 11.16
CA LEU A 132 -18.05 2.12 12.27
C LEU A 132 -19.00 3.29 12.55
N ASN A 133 -18.50 4.52 12.53
CA ASN A 133 -19.33 5.72 12.70
C ASN A 133 -20.37 5.87 11.57
N ASN A 134 -20.05 5.37 10.37
CA ASN A 134 -20.93 5.37 9.21
C ASN A 134 -21.85 4.12 9.13
N GLY A 135 -21.90 3.29 10.19
CA GLY A 135 -22.75 2.09 10.24
C GLY A 135 -22.25 0.92 9.39
N THR A 136 -20.97 0.94 9.01
CA THR A 136 -20.29 -0.12 8.26
C THR A 136 -19.15 -0.71 9.09
N SER A 137 -18.32 -1.59 8.52
CA SER A 137 -17.23 -2.23 9.25
C SER A 137 -16.00 -2.45 8.37
N LEU A 138 -14.85 -2.57 9.03
CA LEU A 138 -13.60 -3.03 8.43
C LEU A 138 -13.24 -4.38 9.05
N GLN A 139 -12.93 -5.36 8.22
CA GLN A 139 -12.46 -6.67 8.66
C GLN A 139 -11.13 -7.02 8.02
N MET A 140 -10.26 -7.69 8.77
CA MET A 140 -9.09 -8.36 8.20
C MET A 140 -9.60 -9.49 7.30
N TYR A 141 -9.15 -9.54 6.05
CA TYR A 141 -9.71 -10.49 5.08
C TYR A 141 -9.11 -11.89 5.17
N THR A 142 -7.86 -11.97 5.62
CA THR A 142 -7.11 -13.23 5.74
C THR A 142 -6.48 -13.31 7.12
N ASP A 143 -6.26 -14.53 7.61
CA ASP A 143 -5.59 -14.77 8.90
C ASP A 143 -4.18 -14.17 8.88
N THR A 144 -3.46 -14.29 7.76
CA THR A 144 -2.15 -13.65 7.57
C THR A 144 -2.22 -12.13 7.71
N THR A 145 -3.26 -11.47 7.16
CA THR A 145 -3.45 -10.03 7.38
C THR A 145 -3.63 -9.73 8.86
N ASP A 146 -4.48 -10.49 9.56
CA ASP A 146 -4.79 -10.24 10.97
C ASP A 146 -3.54 -10.41 11.85
N GLU A 147 -2.82 -11.52 11.69
CA GLU A 147 -1.59 -11.81 12.41
C GLU A 147 -0.52 -10.75 12.15
N ASN A 148 -0.27 -10.42 10.87
CA ASN A 148 0.75 -9.44 10.50
C ASN A 148 0.38 -8.04 10.99
N TYR A 149 -0.89 -7.63 10.82
CA TYR A 149 -1.36 -6.32 11.27
C TYR A 149 -1.22 -6.18 12.79
N GLN A 150 -1.70 -7.15 13.57
CA GLN A 150 -1.60 -7.11 15.02
C GLN A 150 -0.14 -7.09 15.49
N THR A 151 0.69 -7.98 14.94
CA THR A 151 2.07 -8.19 15.41
C THR A 151 2.99 -7.04 15.06
N TYR A 152 2.91 -6.54 13.82
CA TYR A 152 3.90 -5.60 13.30
C TYR A 152 3.43 -4.15 13.27
N TYR A 153 2.11 -3.89 13.42
CA TYR A 153 1.55 -2.54 13.27
C TYR A 153 0.76 -2.09 14.49
N GLU A 154 -0.23 -2.88 14.94
CA GLU A 154 -1.15 -2.45 15.99
C GLU A 154 -0.52 -2.50 17.38
N ARG A 155 -0.04 -3.66 17.83
CA ARG A 155 0.52 -3.83 19.18
C ARG A 155 1.75 -2.95 19.41
N PRO A 156 2.74 -2.86 18.50
CA PRO A 156 3.90 -2.02 18.70
C PRO A 156 3.53 -0.54 18.91
N LEU A 157 2.58 -0.03 18.13
CA LEU A 157 2.24 1.40 18.19
C LEU A 157 1.26 1.74 19.30
N PHE A 158 0.19 0.95 19.48
CA PHE A 158 -0.94 1.33 20.35
C PHE A 158 -0.91 0.67 21.73
N GLU A 159 -0.27 -0.49 21.87
CA GLU A 159 -0.17 -1.17 23.17
C GLU A 159 1.18 -0.92 23.84
N GLN A 160 2.26 -1.03 23.08
CA GLN A 160 3.62 -0.82 23.58
C GLN A 160 4.03 0.66 23.59
N MET A 161 3.27 1.52 22.90
CA MET A 161 3.54 2.96 22.74
C MET A 161 4.96 3.25 22.21
N GLY A 162 5.53 2.29 21.47
CA GLY A 162 6.85 2.38 20.86
C GLY A 162 6.76 2.83 19.40
N LEU A 163 7.84 3.44 18.91
CA LEU A 163 8.00 3.62 17.48
C LEU A 163 8.39 2.28 16.83
N MET A 164 7.69 1.91 15.76
CA MET A 164 8.10 0.79 14.92
C MET A 164 9.48 1.08 14.32
N GLY A 165 10.38 0.10 14.42
CA GLY A 165 11.69 0.17 13.78
C GLY A 165 11.57 0.36 12.26
N ALA A 166 12.68 0.75 11.62
CA ALA A 166 12.69 0.90 10.17
C ALA A 166 12.33 -0.43 9.48
N THR A 167 11.43 -0.35 8.50
CA THR A 167 11.05 -1.42 7.56
C THR A 167 12.32 -2.08 6.99
N VAL A 168 12.59 -3.33 7.36
CA VAL A 168 13.77 -4.10 6.95
C VAL A 168 13.51 -4.82 5.62
N ARG A 169 14.47 -4.85 4.69
CA ARG A 169 14.41 -5.60 3.41
C ARG A 169 13.77 -6.98 3.50
N ALA A 170 13.02 -7.31 2.44
CA ALA A 170 12.43 -8.62 2.24
C ALA A 170 13.48 -9.77 2.18
N ASP A 171 14.70 -9.49 1.70
CA ASP A 171 15.79 -10.47 1.56
C ASP A 171 16.45 -10.88 2.89
N THR A 172 16.19 -10.19 4.00
CA THR A 172 16.83 -10.45 5.31
C THR A 172 16.06 -11.41 6.23
N GLY A 173 14.98 -12.04 5.74
CA GLY A 173 14.32 -13.16 6.41
C GLY A 173 13.17 -12.81 7.37
N GLN A 174 12.82 -11.53 7.56
CA GLN A 174 11.58 -11.10 8.24
C GLN A 174 10.56 -10.58 7.21
N ALA A 175 10.16 -11.46 6.30
CA ALA A 175 9.54 -11.07 5.04
C ALA A 175 8.03 -10.79 5.11
N TYR A 176 7.50 -10.34 6.26
CA TYR A 176 6.07 -10.04 6.42
C TYR A 176 5.58 -8.91 5.48
N GLN A 177 6.50 -8.08 4.99
CA GLN A 177 6.24 -7.00 4.03
C GLN A 177 5.94 -7.55 2.62
N LEU A 178 6.40 -8.75 2.31
CA LEU A 178 6.05 -9.42 1.06
C LEU A 178 4.57 -9.80 1.04
N ASP A 179 4.01 -10.09 2.21
CA ASP A 179 2.61 -10.48 2.33
C ASP A 179 1.71 -9.23 2.29
N PRO A 180 0.78 -9.13 1.32
CA PRO A 180 -0.12 -7.98 1.21
C PRO A 180 -1.08 -7.93 2.40
N LEU A 181 -1.33 -6.73 2.93
CA LEU A 181 -2.38 -6.53 3.92
C LEU A 181 -3.72 -6.35 3.21
N VAL A 182 -4.63 -7.31 3.41
CA VAL A 182 -5.94 -7.33 2.74
C VAL A 182 -7.07 -7.07 3.74
N PHE A 183 -7.87 -6.04 3.48
CA PHE A 183 -8.99 -5.64 4.31
C PHE A 183 -10.30 -5.71 3.51
N SER A 184 -11.36 -6.25 4.12
CA SER A 184 -12.72 -6.15 3.61
C SER A 184 -13.36 -4.87 4.13
N VAL A 185 -13.75 -3.98 3.21
CA VAL A 185 -14.41 -2.72 3.51
C VAL A 185 -15.93 -2.92 3.35
N GLY A 186 -16.67 -2.70 4.44
CA GLY A 186 -18.13 -2.72 4.43
C GLY A 186 -18.72 -1.51 3.71
N GLY A 187 -19.86 -1.68 3.03
CA GLY A 187 -20.45 -0.64 2.20
C GLY A 187 -21.52 -1.20 1.26
N ASN A 188 -21.91 -0.40 0.25
CA ASN A 188 -23.00 -0.78 -0.65
C ASN A 188 -22.60 -1.99 -1.53
N HIS A 189 -23.15 -3.16 -1.20
CA HIS A 189 -22.80 -4.47 -1.77
C HIS A 189 -23.31 -4.71 -3.21
N GLN A 190 -23.92 -3.71 -3.86
CA GLN A 190 -24.50 -3.87 -5.20
C GLN A 190 -23.47 -4.31 -6.26
N ASN A 191 -22.18 -4.04 -6.03
CA ASN A 191 -21.09 -4.42 -6.94
C ASN A 191 -20.23 -5.59 -6.40
N GLY A 192 -20.65 -6.28 -5.34
CA GLY A 192 -19.86 -7.32 -4.67
C GLY A 192 -19.01 -6.80 -3.50
N ARG A 193 -18.15 -7.66 -2.96
CA ARG A 193 -17.29 -7.32 -1.80
C ARG A 193 -16.19 -6.34 -2.21
N GLN A 194 -15.99 -5.28 -1.43
CA GLN A 194 -14.88 -4.34 -1.64
C GLN A 194 -13.67 -4.76 -0.80
N LEU A 195 -12.54 -4.96 -1.46
CA LEU A 195 -11.27 -5.29 -0.81
C LEU A 195 -10.28 -4.16 -1.02
N LEU A 196 -9.68 -3.71 0.08
CA LEU A 196 -8.54 -2.80 0.09
C LEU A 196 -7.27 -3.60 0.34
N VAL A 197 -6.30 -3.48 -0.56
CA VAL A 197 -4.99 -4.13 -0.43
C VAL A 197 -3.92 -3.06 -0.24
N LEU A 198 -3.18 -3.13 0.87
CA LEU A 198 -1.99 -2.32 1.10
C LEU A 198 -0.74 -3.17 0.91
N ARG A 199 0.19 -2.71 0.08
CA ARG A 199 1.53 -3.30 -0.06
C ARG A 199 2.59 -2.30 0.35
N ASP A 200 3.36 -2.60 1.40
CA ASP A 200 4.49 -1.78 1.83
C ASP A 200 5.76 -2.22 1.08
N VAL A 201 6.42 -1.28 0.41
CA VAL A 201 7.73 -1.51 -0.22
C VAL A 201 8.80 -0.85 0.65
N ALA A 202 9.81 -1.63 1.03
CA ALA A 202 10.93 -1.10 1.81
C ALA A 202 11.65 0.01 1.03
N GLY A 203 11.92 1.14 1.70
CA GLY A 203 12.51 2.31 1.03
C GLY A 203 13.87 2.02 0.42
N GLU A 204 14.66 1.19 1.08
CA GLU A 204 15.99 0.77 0.62
C GLU A 204 15.95 -0.11 -0.64
N GLU A 205 14.85 -0.82 -0.91
CA GLU A 205 14.67 -1.60 -2.15
C GLU A 205 14.38 -0.69 -3.35
N LEU A 206 13.87 0.52 -3.13
CA LEU A 206 13.67 1.49 -4.20
C LEU A 206 14.88 2.41 -4.39
N GLU A 207 15.67 2.63 -3.34
CA GLU A 207 16.96 3.31 -3.44
C GLU A 207 17.99 2.42 -4.14
N ASN A 208 18.08 1.16 -3.71
CA ASN A 208 19.00 0.16 -4.23
C ASN A 208 18.22 -1.13 -4.58
N PRO A 209 17.62 -1.18 -5.79
CA PRO A 209 16.90 -2.35 -6.25
C PRO A 209 17.78 -3.60 -6.21
N PRO A 210 17.26 -4.74 -5.72
CA PRO A 210 17.98 -6.01 -5.76
C PRO A 210 18.18 -6.47 -7.21
N GLU A 211 19.16 -7.35 -7.44
CA GLU A 211 19.43 -7.91 -8.78
C GLU A 211 18.21 -8.64 -9.36
N ASN A 212 17.41 -9.28 -8.49
CA ASN A 212 16.10 -9.83 -8.84
C ASN A 212 15.01 -9.07 -8.08
N ASP A 213 14.26 -8.24 -8.78
CA ASP A 213 13.26 -7.32 -8.23
C ASP A 213 11.83 -7.66 -8.72
N GLY A 214 11.59 -8.92 -9.11
CA GLY A 214 10.28 -9.40 -9.56
C GLY A 214 9.15 -9.18 -8.54
N HIS A 215 9.49 -9.15 -7.25
CA HIS A 215 8.53 -8.84 -6.19
C HIS A 215 8.12 -7.37 -6.12
N LEU A 216 8.79 -6.47 -6.86
CA LEU A 216 8.43 -5.05 -7.01
C LEU A 216 7.65 -4.78 -8.30
N ASP A 217 7.55 -5.77 -9.18
CA ASP A 217 7.00 -5.60 -10.52
C ASP A 217 5.48 -5.32 -10.51
N PHE A 218 4.83 -5.63 -9.41
CA PHE A 218 3.44 -5.30 -9.14
C PHE A 218 3.15 -3.80 -9.15
N MET A 219 4.12 -2.94 -8.81
CA MET A 219 3.91 -1.49 -8.69
C MET A 219 3.36 -0.87 -9.98
N LYS A 220 3.77 -1.41 -11.14
CA LYS A 220 3.29 -1.00 -12.48
C LYS A 220 1.78 -1.18 -12.68
N ARG A 221 1.15 -2.04 -11.89
CA ARG A 221 -0.26 -2.47 -11.99
C ARG A 221 -1.11 -2.04 -10.79
N ALA A 222 -0.52 -1.34 -9.82
CA ALA A 222 -1.25 -0.78 -8.69
C ALA A 222 -2.31 0.23 -9.15
N ASP A 223 -3.44 0.31 -8.43
CA ASP A 223 -4.44 1.34 -8.72
C ASP A 223 -3.94 2.72 -8.26
N VAL A 224 -3.29 2.74 -7.09
CA VAL A 224 -2.60 3.91 -6.54
C VAL A 224 -1.22 3.53 -6.03
N ILE A 225 -0.25 4.40 -6.29
CA ILE A 225 1.06 4.38 -5.64
C ILE A 225 1.11 5.56 -4.67
N LEU A 226 1.24 5.29 -3.37
CA LEU A 226 1.39 6.30 -2.33
C LEU A 226 2.89 6.49 -2.02
N PHE A 227 3.46 7.54 -2.57
CA PHE A 227 4.82 7.99 -2.29
C PHE A 227 4.85 8.87 -1.03
N MET A 228 5.40 8.33 0.06
CA MET A 228 5.55 9.01 1.33
C MET A 228 6.96 9.54 1.50
N PHE A 229 7.10 10.83 1.80
CA PHE A 229 8.40 11.38 2.17
C PHE A 229 8.30 12.31 3.38
N ASP A 230 9.38 12.30 4.15
CA ASP A 230 9.55 13.16 5.30
C ASP A 230 9.96 14.57 4.81
N PRO A 231 9.25 15.66 5.16
CA PRO A 231 9.68 17.01 4.81
C PRO A 231 11.14 17.31 5.22
N LEU A 232 11.63 16.74 6.33
CA LEU A 232 13.00 16.92 6.82
C LEU A 232 14.08 16.24 5.96
N SER A 233 13.68 15.38 5.01
CA SER A 233 14.61 14.78 4.05
C SER A 233 15.00 15.73 2.90
N VAL A 234 14.29 16.85 2.74
CA VAL A 234 14.62 17.88 1.75
C VAL A 234 15.53 18.91 2.40
N ASP A 235 16.75 19.07 1.89
CA ASP A 235 17.77 19.96 2.47
C ASP A 235 17.30 21.42 2.65
N ALA A 236 16.50 21.91 1.72
CA ALA A 236 15.96 23.27 1.79
C ALA A 236 14.98 23.44 2.96
N ILE A 237 14.22 22.38 3.29
CA ILE A 237 13.26 22.34 4.40
C ILE A 237 13.99 22.11 5.72
N SER A 238 14.89 21.12 5.76
CA SER A 238 15.64 20.78 6.97
C SER A 238 16.52 21.94 7.45
N ARG A 239 17.18 22.67 6.54
CA ARG A 239 17.98 23.86 6.89
C ARG A 239 17.17 24.94 7.59
N ARG A 240 15.89 25.08 7.25
CA ARG A 240 14.98 26.07 7.86
C ARG A 240 14.41 25.59 9.20
N LEU A 241 14.38 24.28 9.42
CA LEU A 241 13.88 23.63 10.64
C LEU A 241 14.99 23.24 11.63
N ASN A 242 16.26 23.49 11.29
CA ASN A 242 17.44 23.07 12.05
C ASN A 242 17.47 23.56 13.51
N ASP A 243 16.85 24.70 13.81
CA ASP A 243 16.82 25.26 15.16
C ASP A 243 15.67 24.72 16.02
N LEU A 244 14.77 23.91 15.43
CA LEU A 244 13.47 23.55 16.05
C LEU A 244 13.26 22.05 16.20
N VAL A 245 13.93 21.23 15.38
CA VAL A 245 13.79 19.77 15.40
C VAL A 245 15.16 19.12 15.64
N PRO A 246 15.31 18.21 16.62
CA PRO A 246 16.57 17.50 16.85
C PRO A 246 17.11 16.82 15.59
N THR A 247 18.40 16.99 15.31
CA THR A 247 19.11 16.48 14.13
C THR A 247 19.02 14.96 13.93
N GLN A 248 18.63 14.22 14.97
CA GLN A 248 18.49 12.75 15.00
C GLN A 248 17.27 12.24 14.20
N ALA A 249 16.37 13.11 13.71
CA ALA A 249 15.18 12.74 12.95
C ALA A 249 15.39 12.62 11.43
N ARG A 250 16.61 12.79 10.92
CA ARG A 250 16.87 12.84 9.47
C ARG A 250 16.81 11.45 8.84
N SER A 251 15.91 11.29 7.87
CA SER A 251 15.87 10.15 6.96
C SER A 251 17.21 10.02 6.22
N SER A 252 17.79 8.80 6.21
CA SER A 252 18.89 8.47 5.31
C SER A 252 18.31 7.96 4.00
N GLY A 253 18.34 8.79 2.96
CA GLY A 253 17.80 8.46 1.64
C GLY A 253 17.39 9.71 0.87
N SER A 254 17.60 9.75 -0.44
CA SER A 254 17.14 10.88 -1.27
C SER A 254 15.73 10.60 -1.81
N PRO A 255 14.70 11.36 -1.39
CA PRO A 255 13.34 11.20 -1.91
C PRO A 255 13.28 11.36 -3.44
N VAL A 256 14.15 12.21 -3.98
CA VAL A 256 14.28 12.44 -5.42
C VAL A 256 14.74 11.18 -6.14
N GLN A 257 15.75 10.47 -5.62
CA GLN A 257 16.23 9.24 -6.22
C GLN A 257 15.16 8.13 -6.19
N VAL A 258 14.44 8.00 -5.07
CA VAL A 258 13.32 7.04 -4.96
C VAL A 258 12.23 7.36 -5.98
N LEU A 259 11.89 8.64 -6.14
CA LEU A 259 10.91 9.09 -7.13
C LEU A 259 11.37 8.79 -8.57
N ASP A 260 12.64 9.01 -8.89
CA ASP A 260 13.19 8.70 -10.22
C ASP A 260 13.14 7.20 -10.52
N ASN A 261 13.55 6.37 -9.57
CA ASN A 261 13.50 4.91 -9.71
C ASN A 261 12.05 4.43 -9.81
N LEU A 262 11.13 5.04 -9.06
CA LEU A 262 9.69 4.78 -9.17
C LEU A 262 9.17 5.12 -10.57
N GLN A 263 9.46 6.31 -11.10
CA GLN A 263 9.03 6.72 -12.43
C GLN A 263 9.60 5.82 -13.53
N ARG A 264 10.88 5.44 -13.42
CA ARG A 264 11.50 4.48 -14.35
C ARG A 264 10.80 3.12 -14.29
N ARG A 265 10.40 2.67 -13.10
CA ARG A 265 9.71 1.39 -12.92
C ARG A 265 8.29 1.43 -13.47
N ILE A 266 7.52 2.49 -13.20
CA ILE A 266 6.19 2.68 -13.80
C ILE A 266 6.33 2.67 -15.33
N GLY A 267 7.35 3.36 -15.86
CA GLY A 267 7.64 3.38 -17.28
C GLY A 267 6.44 3.89 -18.09
N ALA A 268 6.21 3.28 -19.26
CA ALA A 268 5.14 3.63 -20.18
C ALA A 268 3.89 2.73 -20.04
N THR A 269 3.56 2.29 -18.82
CA THR A 269 2.43 1.36 -18.62
C THR A 269 1.09 2.04 -18.89
N GLN A 270 0.15 1.25 -19.42
CA GLN A 270 -1.25 1.63 -19.56
C GLN A 270 -2.15 0.54 -18.94
N PRO A 271 -3.12 0.92 -18.08
CA PRO A 271 -3.32 2.26 -17.51
C PRO A 271 -2.16 2.66 -16.58
N THR A 272 -1.86 3.96 -16.53
CA THR A 272 -0.84 4.50 -15.63
C THR A 272 -1.38 4.55 -14.19
N PRO A 273 -0.67 3.99 -13.20
CA PRO A 273 -1.05 4.12 -11.80
C PRO A 273 -1.19 5.58 -11.38
N ARG A 274 -2.18 5.90 -10.54
CA ARG A 274 -2.27 7.24 -9.95
C ARG A 274 -1.21 7.36 -8.84
N VAL A 275 -0.58 8.51 -8.70
CA VAL A 275 0.47 8.73 -7.68
C VAL A 275 0.01 9.74 -6.62
N GLY A 276 -0.10 9.27 -5.38
CA GLY A 276 -0.32 10.11 -4.21
C GLY A 276 1.01 10.50 -3.58
N ILE A 277 1.26 11.78 -3.40
CA ILE A 277 2.49 12.30 -2.81
C ILE A 277 2.17 12.85 -1.42
N ALA A 278 2.55 12.11 -0.40
CA ALA A 278 2.20 12.40 0.97
C ALA A 278 3.39 12.96 1.76
N LEU A 279 3.26 14.20 2.20
CA LEU A 279 4.08 14.77 3.26
C LEU A 279 3.70 14.11 4.57
N SER A 280 4.55 13.20 5.06
CA SER A 280 4.15 12.22 6.08
C SER A 280 4.25 12.66 7.53
N LYS A 281 5.02 13.72 7.79
CA LYS A 281 5.24 14.33 9.11
C LYS A 281 4.80 15.79 9.09
N PHE A 282 3.58 16.02 8.61
CA PHE A 282 3.09 17.39 8.41
C PHE A 282 2.93 18.18 9.72
N ASP A 283 2.85 17.50 10.86
CA ASP A 283 2.92 18.11 12.19
C ASP A 283 4.19 18.96 12.37
N VAL A 284 5.33 18.50 11.83
CA VAL A 284 6.58 19.27 11.82
C VAL A 284 6.45 20.56 11.02
N MET A 285 5.63 20.55 9.97
CA MET A 285 5.35 21.75 9.20
C MET A 285 4.44 22.70 9.97
N GLN A 286 3.48 22.17 10.72
CA GLN A 286 2.55 22.97 11.53
C GLN A 286 3.25 23.73 12.65
N THR A 287 4.36 23.22 13.20
CA THR A 287 5.17 23.98 14.17
C THR A 287 5.77 25.26 13.59
N LEU A 288 5.87 25.39 12.26
CA LEU A 288 6.30 26.64 11.63
C LEU A 288 5.34 27.82 11.89
N ALA A 289 4.10 27.54 12.30
CA ALA A 289 3.15 28.58 12.68
C ALA A 289 3.60 29.37 13.92
N ASP A 290 4.39 28.74 14.80
CA ASP A 290 4.74 29.27 16.12
C ASP A 290 6.14 29.90 16.17
N ILE A 291 6.80 30.07 15.02
CA ILE A 291 8.16 30.63 14.93
C ILE A 291 8.09 32.13 14.63
N ASP A 292 9.05 32.89 15.16
CA ASP A 292 9.27 34.32 14.89
C ASP A 292 9.68 34.66 13.44
N ASP A 293 9.73 33.68 12.53
CA ASP A 293 9.86 33.94 11.09
C ASP A 293 8.50 34.43 10.54
N GLN A 294 8.41 35.74 10.30
CA GLN A 294 7.18 36.41 9.86
C GLN A 294 6.62 35.88 8.54
N ASP A 295 7.45 35.29 7.68
CA ASP A 295 6.99 34.81 6.38
C ASP A 295 6.27 33.47 6.49
N TRP A 296 6.77 32.56 7.34
CA TRP A 296 6.21 31.22 7.52
C TRP A 296 5.08 31.18 8.54
N SER A 297 5.23 31.92 9.63
CA SER A 297 4.14 32.10 10.62
C SER A 297 2.87 32.60 9.93
N ARG A 298 2.96 33.55 8.99
CA ARG A 298 1.79 34.03 8.23
C ARG A 298 1.14 32.96 7.34
N VAL A 299 1.93 32.14 6.67
CA VAL A 299 1.41 31.05 5.82
C VAL A 299 0.72 30.01 6.69
N MET A 300 1.37 29.63 7.78
CA MET A 300 0.92 28.53 8.62
C MET A 300 -0.13 28.93 9.66
N ALA A 301 -0.28 30.23 9.97
CA ALA A 301 -1.33 30.74 10.85
C ALA A 301 -2.73 30.80 10.19
N ASN A 302 -2.84 30.57 8.88
CA ASN A 302 -4.12 30.59 8.20
C ASN A 302 -4.98 29.36 8.57
N ARG A 303 -5.79 29.49 9.64
CA ARG A 303 -6.71 28.43 10.09
C ARG A 303 -7.79 28.04 9.08
N GLY A 304 -8.05 28.86 8.07
CA GLY A 304 -8.98 28.54 6.98
C GLY A 304 -8.40 27.61 5.91
N SER A 305 -7.07 27.46 5.88
CA SER A 305 -6.36 26.56 4.96
C SER A 305 -6.76 25.10 5.20
N ALA A 306 -6.97 24.35 4.12
CA ALA A 306 -7.23 22.91 4.18
C ALA A 306 -6.08 22.13 4.89
N MET A 307 -4.84 22.61 4.79
CA MET A 307 -3.67 22.07 5.50
C MET A 307 -3.69 22.30 7.03
N MET A 308 -4.53 23.20 7.53
CA MET A 308 -4.57 23.59 8.96
C MET A 308 -5.80 23.09 9.70
N ARG A 309 -6.72 22.42 9.00
CA ARG A 309 -7.96 21.92 9.57
C ARG A 309 -8.12 20.43 9.31
N GLU A 310 -8.83 19.79 10.21
CA GLU A 310 -9.26 18.41 10.01
C GLU A 310 -10.16 18.29 8.76
N ARG A 311 -10.22 17.08 8.22
CA ARG A 311 -11.07 16.78 7.06
C ARG A 311 -12.52 17.14 7.39
N LEU A 312 -13.19 17.82 6.46
CA LEU A 312 -14.61 18.06 6.58
C LEU A 312 -15.36 16.76 6.27
N THR A 313 -16.27 16.36 7.14
CA THR A 313 -17.15 15.19 6.95
C THR A 313 -18.32 15.48 5.99
N SER A 314 -18.22 16.53 5.17
CA SER A 314 -19.29 17.02 4.29
C SER A 314 -19.32 16.34 2.92
N ASP A 315 -20.43 16.51 2.20
CA ASP A 315 -20.70 16.03 0.83
C ASP A 315 -19.69 16.47 -0.26
N ASP A 316 -18.69 17.29 0.09
CA ASP A 316 -17.69 17.86 -0.83
C ASP A 316 -16.24 17.55 -0.42
N ALA A 317 -16.00 16.30 0.02
CA ALA A 317 -14.66 15.82 0.37
C ALA A 317 -13.66 15.93 -0.80
N GLU A 318 -14.13 15.81 -2.04
CA GLU A 318 -13.28 15.95 -3.23
C GLU A 318 -12.75 17.37 -3.41
N THR A 319 -13.60 18.39 -3.27
CA THR A 319 -13.15 19.79 -3.34
C THR A 319 -12.20 20.12 -2.19
N ASP A 320 -12.46 19.61 -0.99
CA ASP A 320 -11.56 19.75 0.15
C ASP A 320 -10.16 19.19 -0.14
N GLN A 321 -10.09 17.97 -0.69
CA GLN A 321 -8.84 17.32 -1.07
C GLN A 321 -8.15 18.03 -2.25
N LEU A 322 -8.91 18.60 -3.20
CA LEU A 322 -8.37 19.41 -4.29
C LEU A 322 -7.74 20.71 -3.78
N LEU A 323 -8.39 21.39 -2.82
CA LEU A 323 -7.82 22.56 -2.16
C LEU A 323 -6.53 22.19 -1.42
N LEU A 324 -6.56 21.11 -0.64
CA LEU A 324 -5.35 20.60 0.05
C LEU A 324 -4.22 20.34 -0.95
N HIS A 325 -4.51 19.70 -2.09
CA HIS A 325 -3.52 19.43 -3.12
C HIS A 325 -2.85 20.71 -3.64
N GLN A 326 -3.62 21.77 -3.92
CA GLN A 326 -3.07 23.05 -4.40
C GLN A 326 -2.27 23.78 -3.31
N GLU A 327 -2.77 23.74 -2.07
CA GLU A 327 -2.10 24.33 -0.92
C GLU A 327 -0.75 23.65 -0.61
N VAL A 328 -0.73 22.31 -0.58
CA VAL A 328 0.50 21.54 -0.36
C VAL A 328 1.50 21.74 -1.49
N LYS A 329 1.03 21.75 -2.75
CA LYS A 329 1.88 22.08 -3.90
C LYS A 329 2.54 23.45 -3.73
N SER A 330 1.74 24.46 -3.39
CA SER A 330 2.22 25.84 -3.19
C SER A 330 3.22 25.92 -2.05
N LEU A 331 2.98 25.17 -0.96
CA LEU A 331 3.89 25.07 0.17
C LEU A 331 5.24 24.45 -0.25
N LEU A 332 5.23 23.34 -1.00
CA LEU A 332 6.43 22.67 -1.48
C LEU A 332 7.29 23.58 -2.37
N LEU A 333 6.66 24.28 -3.32
CA LEU A 333 7.35 25.26 -4.17
C LEU A 333 7.96 26.39 -3.35
N ARG A 334 7.20 26.95 -2.39
CA ARG A 334 7.69 28.02 -1.52
C ARG A 334 8.88 27.58 -0.66
N MET A 335 8.96 26.30 -0.32
CA MET A 335 10.05 25.72 0.46
C MET A 335 11.30 25.36 -0.35
N GLY A 336 11.27 25.53 -1.67
CA GLY A 336 12.39 25.17 -2.55
C GLY A 336 12.43 23.67 -2.86
N ALA A 337 11.30 22.95 -2.76
CA ALA A 337 11.17 21.56 -3.18
C ALA A 337 10.74 21.43 -4.66
N ASP A 338 11.17 22.39 -5.50
CA ASP A 338 10.81 22.50 -6.92
C ASP A 338 11.13 21.22 -7.69
N GLU A 339 12.24 20.56 -7.36
CA GLU A 339 12.66 19.33 -8.04
C GLU A 339 11.62 18.21 -7.92
N ILE A 340 11.05 17.99 -6.73
CA ILE A 340 10.03 16.95 -6.51
C ILE A 340 8.77 17.31 -7.30
N VAL A 341 8.29 18.56 -7.18
CA VAL A 341 7.08 19.02 -7.86
C VAL A 341 7.25 18.91 -9.38
N ASN A 342 8.36 19.41 -9.92
CA ASN A 342 8.63 19.37 -11.36
C ASN A 342 8.77 17.95 -11.88
N LYS A 343 9.41 17.03 -11.14
CA LYS A 343 9.50 15.61 -11.55
C LYS A 343 8.13 14.96 -11.65
N ILE A 344 7.18 15.30 -10.78
CA ILE A 344 5.83 14.71 -10.81
C ILE A 344 4.98 15.34 -11.93
N GLU A 345 5.01 16.66 -12.07
CA GLU A 345 4.17 17.38 -13.04
C GLU A 345 4.71 17.28 -14.47
N ASN A 346 6.03 17.26 -14.61
CA ASN A 346 6.76 17.25 -15.87
C ASN A 346 7.78 16.10 -15.87
N PRO A 347 7.32 14.83 -15.77
CA PRO A 347 8.22 13.70 -15.71
C PRO A 347 9.03 13.59 -17.00
N HIS A 348 10.31 13.24 -16.88
CA HIS A 348 11.22 13.09 -18.02
C HIS A 348 10.78 11.97 -18.99
N THR A 349 9.84 11.11 -18.58
CA THR A 349 9.26 10.04 -19.38
C THR A 349 8.30 10.56 -20.45
N GLY A 350 7.87 11.83 -20.36
CA GLY A 350 6.92 12.46 -21.29
C GLY A 350 5.46 12.05 -21.07
N GLN A 351 5.18 11.17 -20.10
CA GLN A 351 3.83 10.73 -19.77
C GLN A 351 3.36 11.39 -18.48
N GLN A 352 2.30 12.20 -18.56
CA GLN A 352 1.70 12.78 -17.36
C GLN A 352 1.14 11.67 -16.47
N ILE A 353 1.55 11.70 -15.20
CA ILE A 353 1.07 10.77 -14.19
C ILE A 353 -0.06 11.46 -13.41
N PRO A 354 -1.29 10.90 -13.39
CA PRO A 354 -2.35 11.43 -12.55
C PRO A 354 -1.89 11.45 -11.09
N HIS A 355 -1.91 12.61 -10.45
CA HIS A 355 -1.34 12.74 -9.11
C HIS A 355 -2.16 13.62 -8.16
N ARG A 356 -1.90 13.43 -6.86
CA ARG A 356 -2.44 14.23 -5.76
C ARG A 356 -1.37 14.47 -4.71
N PHE A 357 -1.33 15.68 -4.16
CA PHE A 357 -0.50 16.00 -3.00
C PHE A 357 -1.36 15.89 -1.74
N PHE A 358 -0.81 15.26 -0.71
CA PHE A 358 -1.45 15.06 0.58
C PHE A 358 -0.54 15.60 1.69
N ALA A 359 -1.17 16.07 2.76
CA ALA A 359 -0.52 16.39 4.02
C ALA A 359 -1.09 15.47 5.08
N ILE A 360 -0.24 14.65 5.70
CA ILE A 360 -0.65 13.69 6.72
C ILE A 360 0.32 13.75 7.90
N SER A 361 -0.17 13.43 9.08
CA SER A 361 0.67 13.08 10.22
C SER A 361 0.09 11.85 10.90
N ALA A 362 0.87 10.77 10.95
CA ALA A 362 0.44 9.53 11.58
C ALA A 362 0.25 9.68 13.10
N LEU A 363 1.15 10.42 13.75
CA LEU A 363 1.15 10.60 15.21
C LEU A 363 0.47 11.90 15.65
N GLY A 364 0.42 12.92 14.80
CA GLY A 364 -0.05 14.26 15.14
C GLY A 364 0.96 15.13 15.87
N TYR A 365 1.91 14.50 16.57
CA TYR A 365 2.99 15.16 17.28
C TYR A 365 4.31 14.43 17.04
N ALA A 366 5.40 15.17 17.01
CA ALA A 366 6.73 14.61 16.94
C ALA A 366 6.99 13.70 18.16
N PRO A 367 7.57 12.50 17.97
CA PRO A 367 7.87 11.58 19.06
C PRO A 367 9.04 12.08 19.93
N VAL A 368 9.14 11.53 21.14
CA VAL A 368 10.23 11.83 22.08
C VAL A 368 11.13 10.59 22.20
N GLY A 369 12.29 10.64 21.54
CA GLY A 369 13.16 9.48 21.41
C GLY A 369 12.50 8.37 20.59
N GLU A 370 12.42 7.16 21.14
CA GLU A 370 11.77 6.00 20.52
C GLU A 370 10.32 5.76 20.98
N GLN A 371 9.73 6.75 21.68
CA GLN A 371 8.38 6.64 22.24
C GLN A 371 7.43 7.68 21.66
N VAL A 372 6.15 7.31 21.64
CA VAL A 372 5.05 8.23 21.31
C VAL A 372 5.03 9.38 22.33
N SER A 373 4.66 10.58 21.87
CA SER A 373 4.51 11.75 22.74
C SER A 373 3.54 11.48 23.90
N SER A 374 3.79 12.10 25.06
CA SER A 374 2.88 12.04 26.21
C SER A 374 1.51 12.69 25.92
N LEU A 375 1.41 13.50 24.87
CA LEU A 375 0.16 14.05 24.35
C LEU A 375 -0.70 13.01 23.62
N GLY A 376 -0.19 11.80 23.42
CA GLY A 376 -0.87 10.70 22.74
C GLY A 376 -0.74 10.77 21.21
N ILE A 377 -1.60 10.01 20.54
CA ILE A 377 -1.66 9.90 19.08
C ILE A 377 -2.90 10.68 18.60
N ALA A 378 -2.67 11.72 17.78
CA ALA A 378 -3.72 12.55 17.20
C ALA A 378 -3.52 12.65 15.68
N PRO A 379 -3.86 11.61 14.90
CA PRO A 379 -3.54 11.56 13.48
C PRO A 379 -4.18 12.71 12.69
N PHE A 380 -3.44 13.30 11.77
CA PHE A 380 -3.92 14.37 10.89
C PHE A 380 -4.12 13.84 9.48
N ARG A 381 -5.36 13.91 8.97
CA ARG A 381 -5.77 13.63 7.57
C ARG A 381 -5.26 12.31 6.97
N VAL A 382 -4.97 11.30 7.80
CA VAL A 382 -4.41 10.00 7.35
C VAL A 382 -5.35 9.19 6.44
N LEU A 383 -6.65 9.50 6.41
CA LEU A 383 -7.63 8.79 5.57
C LEU A 383 -7.76 9.36 4.16
N ASP A 384 -7.30 10.58 3.91
CA ASP A 384 -7.44 11.23 2.60
C ASP A 384 -6.82 10.39 1.46
N PRO A 385 -5.60 9.83 1.60
CA PRO A 385 -5.03 9.00 0.53
C PRO A 385 -5.81 7.69 0.31
N LEU A 386 -6.35 7.09 1.37
CA LEU A 386 -7.16 5.86 1.26
C LEU A 386 -8.48 6.13 0.54
N GLN A 387 -9.17 7.20 0.90
CA GLN A 387 -10.43 7.60 0.26
C GLN A 387 -10.22 7.94 -1.21
N TRP A 388 -9.17 8.69 -1.53
CA TRP A 388 -8.81 9.00 -2.92
C TRP A 388 -8.53 7.74 -3.75
N ALA A 389 -7.86 6.75 -3.15
CA ALA A 389 -7.60 5.47 -3.80
C ALA A 389 -8.86 4.62 -3.98
N MET A 390 -9.74 4.56 -2.98
CA MET A 390 -11.00 3.82 -3.07
C MET A 390 -11.97 4.45 -4.08
N GLY A 391 -11.92 5.78 -4.29
CA GLY A 391 -12.66 6.47 -5.36
C GLY A 391 -12.05 6.33 -6.76
N ALA A 392 -10.94 5.59 -6.92
CA ALA A 392 -10.30 5.40 -8.21
C ALA A 392 -10.95 4.34 -9.10
N ARG A 393 -11.89 3.54 -8.56
CA ARG A 393 -12.58 2.44 -9.22
C ARG A 393 -14.07 2.66 -9.35
#